data_AF-A0A658R4J4-F1
#
_entry.id   AF-A0A658R4J4-F1
#
_cell.length_a   1.000
_cell.length_b   1.000
_cell.length_c   1.000
_cell.angle_alpha   90.00
_cell.angle_beta   90.00
_cell.angle_gamma   90.00
#
_symmetry.space_group_name_H-M   'P 1'
#
loop_
_entity.id
_entity.type
_entity.pdbx_description
1 polymer ?
#
loop_
_entity_poly.entity_id
_entity_poly.type
_entity_poly.pdbx_seq_one_letter_code
_entity_poly.pdbx_strand_id
1 'polypeptide(L)'
;MNHDPSTAAVTREREPTETNVRALVEAFYRRVDDDPLLGPIFARELTGRWDEHLAKMTTFWSSLVLGSKQYRGNVQEAHRPLEGIEPRHFARWLSLFLNTVEARYEPAAAVQFMEPALRIAQSLQLSKFGWDYRIPAEQEALLAALKRQRTGDEPEPRFPERPAAEPFPAKFVGKPVDER
;
A
#
# COMPACT_ATOMS: atom_id res chain seq x y z
N MET A 1 9.24 -46.47 5.05
CA MET A 1 8.95 -46.08 3.65
C MET A 1 7.80 -45.09 3.68
N ASN A 2 8.18 -43.82 3.47
CA ASN A 2 7.43 -42.70 2.92
C ASN A 2 5.97 -42.49 3.36
N HIS A 3 5.77 -41.67 4.39
CA HIS A 3 4.66 -40.72 4.36
C HIS A 3 5.22 -39.40 3.84
N ASP A 4 4.94 -39.15 2.56
CA ASP A 4 5.02 -37.84 1.96
C ASP A 4 3.73 -37.09 2.35
N PRO A 5 3.76 -36.05 3.20
CA PRO A 5 2.60 -35.21 3.37
C PRO A 5 2.45 -34.38 2.10
N SER A 6 1.73 -34.95 1.14
CA SER A 6 1.18 -34.28 -0.03
C SER A 6 0.82 -32.85 0.32
N THR A 7 1.56 -31.91 -0.26
CA THR A 7 1.31 -30.47 -0.29
C THR A 7 -0.16 -30.25 -0.59
N ALA A 8 -0.98 -30.04 0.43
CA ALA A 8 -2.36 -29.64 0.23
C ALA A 8 -2.30 -28.28 -0.46
N ALA A 9 -2.67 -28.24 -1.74
CA ALA A 9 -2.77 -27.01 -2.50
C ALA A 9 -3.69 -26.08 -1.70
N VAL A 10 -3.13 -25.02 -1.13
CA VAL A 10 -3.92 -24.00 -0.44
C VAL A 10 -4.81 -23.38 -1.50
N THR A 11 -6.11 -23.65 -1.43
CA THR A 11 -7.09 -23.04 -2.33
C THR A 11 -6.98 -21.54 -2.20
N ARG A 12 -6.66 -20.86 -3.31
CA ARG A 12 -6.60 -19.41 -3.34
C ARG A 12 -8.00 -18.84 -3.40
N GLU A 13 -8.19 -17.73 -2.70
CA GLU A 13 -9.45 -17.01 -2.60
C GLU A 13 -9.74 -16.29 -3.92
N ARG A 14 -10.95 -16.48 -4.45
CA ARG A 14 -11.38 -15.84 -5.71
C ARG A 14 -11.83 -14.40 -5.50
N GLU A 15 -12.29 -14.06 -4.31
CA GLU A 15 -12.86 -12.76 -3.97
C GLU A 15 -12.45 -12.34 -2.55
N PRO A 16 -12.27 -11.03 -2.29
CA PRO A 16 -11.99 -10.54 -0.96
C PRO A 16 -13.25 -10.61 -0.07
N THR A 17 -13.04 -10.99 1.19
CA THR A 17 -14.00 -10.89 2.29
C THR A 17 -13.27 -10.31 3.49
N GLU A 18 -13.99 -9.72 4.46
CA GLU A 18 -13.31 -9.17 5.64
C GLU A 18 -12.49 -10.24 6.39
N THR A 19 -12.99 -11.48 6.45
CA THR A 19 -12.32 -12.60 7.09
C THR A 19 -11.01 -12.95 6.38
N ASN A 20 -11.02 -13.11 5.04
CA ASN A 20 -9.81 -13.47 4.32
C ASN A 20 -8.79 -12.32 4.22
N VAL A 21 -9.26 -11.06 4.24
CA VAL A 21 -8.42 -9.85 4.33
C VAL A 21 -7.72 -9.78 5.68
N ARG A 22 -8.41 -10.04 6.79
CA ARG A 22 -7.78 -10.11 8.12
C ARG A 22 -6.65 -11.14 8.13
N ALA A 23 -6.91 -12.33 7.62
CA ALA A 23 -5.91 -13.39 7.54
C ALA A 23 -4.75 -13.06 6.56
N LEU A 24 -4.99 -12.27 5.51
CA LEU A 24 -3.90 -11.70 4.68
C LEU A 24 -3.03 -10.75 5.49
N VAL A 25 -3.64 -9.82 6.23
CA VAL A 25 -2.95 -8.81 7.05
C VAL A 25 -2.09 -9.48 8.13
N GLU A 26 -2.66 -10.43 8.87
CA GLU A 26 -1.94 -11.19 9.89
C GLU A 26 -0.76 -11.97 9.29
N ALA A 27 -0.98 -12.67 8.18
CA ALA A 27 0.08 -13.43 7.51
C ALA A 27 1.20 -12.52 6.99
N PHE A 28 0.84 -11.36 6.45
CA PHE A 28 1.79 -10.37 5.95
C PHE A 28 2.63 -9.77 7.08
N TYR A 29 1.99 -9.28 8.14
CA TYR A 29 2.71 -8.60 9.22
C TYR A 29 3.56 -9.53 10.07
N ARG A 30 3.19 -10.81 10.20
CA ARG A 30 4.09 -11.81 10.76
C ARG A 30 5.39 -11.92 9.94
N ARG A 31 5.30 -11.94 8.60
CA ARG A 31 6.48 -11.95 7.73
C ARG A 31 7.29 -10.66 7.83
N VAL A 32 6.65 -9.53 8.08
CA VAL A 32 7.32 -8.24 8.30
C VAL A 32 8.08 -8.23 9.62
N ASP A 33 7.47 -8.76 10.69
CA ASP A 33 8.09 -8.86 12.02
C ASP A 33 9.32 -9.79 11.99
N ASP A 34 9.21 -10.93 11.30
CA ASP A 34 10.29 -11.90 11.11
C ASP A 34 11.39 -11.42 10.13
N ASP A 35 11.18 -10.31 9.39
CA ASP A 35 12.10 -9.86 8.36
C ASP A 35 13.29 -9.08 8.95
N PRO A 36 14.55 -9.43 8.64
CA PRO A 36 15.71 -8.78 9.25
C PRO A 36 15.89 -7.31 8.85
N LEU A 37 15.29 -6.87 7.74
CA LEU A 37 15.37 -5.48 7.28
C LEU A 37 14.20 -4.64 7.79
N LEU A 38 12.99 -5.19 7.82
CA LEU A 38 11.79 -4.47 8.24
C LEU A 38 11.46 -4.63 9.73
N GLY A 39 11.65 -5.83 10.28
CA GLY A 39 11.33 -6.17 11.67
C GLY A 39 11.87 -5.14 12.67
N PRO A 40 13.15 -4.74 12.63
CA PRO A 40 13.70 -3.73 13.54
C PRO A 40 13.00 -2.36 13.47
N ILE A 41 12.49 -1.97 12.30
CA ILE A 41 11.72 -0.72 12.14
C ILE A 41 10.35 -0.89 12.80
N PHE A 42 9.63 -1.95 12.44
CA PHE A 42 8.27 -2.16 12.96
C PHE A 42 8.28 -2.42 14.47
N ALA A 43 9.24 -3.17 15.00
CA ALA A 43 9.41 -3.38 16.43
C ALA A 43 9.59 -2.05 17.17
N ARG A 44 10.43 -1.14 16.66
CA ARG A 44 10.65 0.18 17.25
C ARG A 44 9.38 1.05 17.20
N GLU A 45 8.73 1.12 16.04
CA GLU A 45 7.57 2.01 15.85
C GLU A 45 6.28 1.48 16.47
N LEU A 46 6.12 0.15 16.61
CA LEU A 46 4.90 -0.51 17.06
C LEU A 46 5.02 -1.21 18.43
N THR A 47 6.07 -0.91 19.20
CA THR A 47 6.23 -1.45 20.57
C THR A 47 4.93 -1.24 21.37
N GLY A 48 4.32 -2.34 21.83
CA GLY A 48 3.06 -2.35 22.60
C GLY A 48 1.78 -2.04 21.80
N ARG A 49 1.86 -1.89 20.48
CA ARG A 49 0.73 -1.44 19.61
C ARG A 49 0.49 -2.33 18.39
N TRP A 50 1.02 -3.55 18.38
CA TRP A 50 0.87 -4.49 17.26
C TRP A 50 -0.60 -4.81 16.96
N ASP A 51 -1.40 -5.13 17.98
CA ASP A 51 -2.82 -5.47 17.78
C ASP A 51 -3.62 -4.30 17.20
N GLU A 52 -3.37 -3.07 17.68
CA GLU A 52 -3.97 -1.85 17.14
C GLU A 52 -3.59 -1.65 15.66
N HIS A 53 -2.33 -1.90 15.33
CA HIS A 53 -1.84 -1.79 13.96
C HIS A 53 -2.50 -2.83 13.05
N LEU A 54 -2.59 -4.10 13.45
CA LEU A 54 -3.24 -5.16 12.69
C LEU A 54 -4.73 -4.87 12.47
N ALA A 55 -5.45 -4.38 13.49
CA ALA A 55 -6.85 -3.97 13.37
C ALA A 55 -7.02 -2.79 12.38
N LYS A 56 -6.15 -1.79 12.48
CA LYS A 56 -6.13 -0.63 11.56
C LYS A 56 -5.84 -1.07 10.12
N MET A 57 -4.87 -1.96 9.92
CA MET A 57 -4.50 -2.46 8.60
C MET A 57 -5.57 -3.36 7.99
N THR A 58 -6.26 -4.16 8.80
CA THR A 58 -7.45 -4.91 8.36
C THR A 58 -8.53 -3.94 7.87
N THR A 59 -8.83 -2.90 8.64
CA THR A 59 -9.80 -1.87 8.25
C THR A 59 -9.38 -1.15 6.96
N PHE A 60 -8.09 -0.83 6.83
CA PHE A 60 -7.53 -0.17 5.67
C PHE A 60 -7.70 -1.00 4.39
N TRP A 61 -7.21 -2.24 4.40
CA TRP A 61 -7.28 -3.11 3.23
C TRP A 61 -8.73 -3.49 2.89
N SER A 62 -9.56 -3.79 3.89
CA SER A 62 -10.99 -4.04 3.67
C SER A 62 -11.69 -2.83 3.05
N SER A 63 -11.36 -1.60 3.48
CA SER A 63 -11.95 -0.39 2.89
C SER A 63 -11.59 -0.20 1.42
N LEU A 64 -10.38 -0.63 1.03
CA LEU A 64 -9.91 -0.54 -0.35
C LEU A 64 -10.58 -1.58 -1.25
N VAL A 65 -10.54 -2.85 -0.86
CA VAL A 65 -11.00 -3.95 -1.73
C VAL A 65 -12.50 -4.22 -1.65
N LEU A 66 -13.16 -3.86 -0.54
CA LEU A 66 -14.61 -4.00 -0.37
C LEU A 66 -15.37 -2.69 -0.56
N GLY A 67 -14.66 -1.56 -0.76
CA GLY A 67 -15.27 -0.25 -0.96
C GLY A 67 -16.06 0.30 0.24
N SER A 68 -15.84 -0.23 1.45
CA SER A 68 -16.63 0.08 2.65
C SER A 68 -16.39 1.49 3.24
N LYS A 69 -15.35 2.20 2.78
CA LYS A 69 -14.97 3.57 3.21
C LYS A 69 -14.82 3.75 4.74
N GLN A 70 -14.44 2.69 5.46
CA GLN A 70 -14.33 2.71 6.92
C GLN A 70 -13.00 3.31 7.41
N TYR A 71 -11.94 3.25 6.61
CA TYR A 71 -10.65 3.83 6.94
C TYR A 71 -10.68 5.37 6.82
N ARG A 72 -10.29 6.06 7.90
CA ARG A 72 -10.27 7.53 8.01
C ARG A 72 -8.90 8.15 8.25
N GLY A 73 -7.82 7.37 8.13
CA GLY A 73 -6.46 7.85 8.36
C GLY A 73 -5.81 8.49 7.14
N ASN A 74 -4.74 9.27 7.36
CA ASN A 74 -3.84 9.72 6.31
C ASN A 74 -2.56 8.86 6.33
N VAL A 75 -2.34 8.07 5.27
CA VAL A 75 -1.21 7.16 5.17
C VAL A 75 0.11 7.94 5.06
N GLN A 76 0.15 9.04 4.30
CA GLN A 76 1.37 9.84 4.14
C GLN A 76 1.81 10.44 5.47
N GLU A 77 0.90 11.09 6.21
CA GLU A 77 1.23 11.68 7.52
C GLU A 77 1.68 10.64 8.55
N ALA A 78 1.16 9.41 8.47
CA ALA A 78 1.60 8.33 9.36
C ALA A 78 3.04 7.86 9.07
N HIS A 79 3.52 7.97 7.82
CA HIS A 79 4.85 7.48 7.42
C HIS A 79 5.91 8.59 7.32
N ARG A 80 5.48 9.86 7.20
CA ARG A 80 6.36 11.03 7.14
C ARG A 80 7.34 11.14 8.32
N PRO A 81 6.94 10.97 9.60
CA PRO A 81 7.85 11.13 10.74
C PRO A 81 8.82 9.95 10.94
N LEU A 82 8.68 8.85 10.20
CA LEU A 82 9.52 7.66 10.39
C LEU A 82 10.96 7.92 9.95
N GLU A 83 11.92 7.74 10.85
CA GLU A 83 13.34 7.91 10.54
C GLU A 83 13.99 6.60 10.09
N GLY A 84 15.11 6.69 9.35
CA GLY A 84 15.87 5.53 8.88
C GLY A 84 15.21 4.71 7.77
N ILE A 85 14.08 5.15 7.21
CA ILE A 85 13.46 4.47 6.06
C ILE A 85 14.15 4.88 4.76
N GLU A 86 14.89 3.93 4.20
CA GLU A 86 15.52 3.99 2.88
C GLU A 86 14.69 3.30 1.78
N PRO A 87 14.96 3.55 0.48
CA PRO A 87 14.28 2.90 -0.65
C PRO A 87 14.19 1.37 -0.58
N ARG A 88 15.25 0.69 -0.09
CA ARG A 88 15.27 -0.78 0.04
C ARG A 88 14.17 -1.33 0.95
N HIS A 89 13.71 -0.56 1.94
CA HIS A 89 12.62 -0.98 2.82
C HIS A 89 11.29 -1.01 2.06
N PHE A 90 11.03 -0.04 1.18
CA PHE A 90 9.84 -0.07 0.32
C PHE A 90 9.86 -1.26 -0.63
N ALA A 91 11.01 -1.52 -1.28
CA ALA A 91 11.16 -2.67 -2.16
C ALA A 91 10.92 -3.99 -1.40
N ARG A 92 11.47 -4.12 -0.18
CA ARG A 92 11.27 -5.32 0.65
C ARG A 92 9.83 -5.47 1.11
N TRP A 93 9.20 -4.39 1.58
CA TRP A 93 7.80 -4.40 2.01
C TRP A 93 6.87 -4.79 0.85
N LEU A 94 7.08 -4.22 -0.34
CA LEU A 94 6.33 -4.58 -1.54
C LEU A 94 6.54 -6.05 -1.90
N SER A 95 7.78 -6.54 -1.93
CA SER A 95 8.06 -7.94 -2.22
C SER A 95 7.32 -8.89 -1.27
N LEU A 96 7.39 -8.65 0.06
CA LEU A 96 6.68 -9.46 1.04
C LEU A 96 5.16 -9.36 0.85
N PHE A 97 4.62 -8.17 0.62
CA PHE A 97 3.18 -7.98 0.47
C PHE A 97 2.64 -8.68 -0.77
N LEU A 98 3.27 -8.45 -1.92
CA LEU A 98 2.87 -9.04 -3.20
C LEU A 98 2.92 -10.57 -3.14
N ASN A 99 4.01 -11.15 -2.62
CA ASN A 99 4.14 -12.60 -2.43
C ASN A 99 3.07 -13.16 -1.47
N THR A 100 2.63 -12.38 -0.47
CA THR A 100 1.57 -12.81 0.45
C THR A 100 0.20 -12.79 -0.22
N VAL A 101 -0.06 -11.78 -1.06
CA VAL A 101 -1.31 -11.69 -1.83
C VAL A 101 -1.38 -12.82 -2.86
N GLU A 102 -0.33 -13.04 -3.65
CA GLU A 102 -0.24 -14.09 -4.68
C GLU A 102 -0.42 -15.50 -4.12
N ALA A 103 0.09 -15.75 -2.91
CA ALA A 103 -0.06 -17.04 -2.24
C ALA A 103 -1.51 -17.30 -1.78
N ARG A 104 -2.33 -16.25 -1.64
CA ARG A 104 -3.64 -16.32 -0.99
C ARG A 104 -4.82 -16.07 -1.93
N TYR A 105 -4.62 -15.32 -3.02
CA TYR A 105 -5.69 -14.91 -3.93
C TYR A 105 -5.42 -15.35 -5.36
N GLU A 106 -6.49 -15.69 -6.06
CA GLU A 106 -6.44 -15.86 -7.51
C GLU A 106 -6.11 -14.53 -8.21
N PRO A 107 -5.53 -14.53 -9.42
CA PRO A 107 -5.02 -13.32 -10.07
C PRO A 107 -6.01 -12.15 -10.12
N ALA A 108 -7.29 -12.41 -10.40
CA ALA A 108 -8.32 -11.37 -10.48
C ALA A 108 -8.57 -10.66 -9.13
N ALA A 109 -8.52 -11.37 -8.01
CA ALA A 109 -8.60 -10.77 -6.68
C ALA A 109 -7.27 -10.15 -6.26
N ALA A 110 -6.14 -10.78 -6.56
CA ALA A 110 -4.81 -10.30 -6.20
C ALA A 110 -4.55 -8.87 -6.71
N VAL A 111 -4.88 -8.60 -7.98
CA VAL A 111 -4.72 -7.27 -8.61
C VAL A 111 -5.39 -6.16 -7.79
N GLN A 112 -6.53 -6.44 -7.14
CA GLN A 112 -7.26 -5.46 -6.32
C GLN A 112 -6.48 -4.99 -5.09
N PHE A 113 -5.51 -5.78 -4.61
CA PHE A 113 -4.61 -5.41 -3.52
C PHE A 113 -3.29 -4.84 -4.04
N MET A 114 -2.73 -5.48 -5.06
CA MET A 114 -1.37 -5.20 -5.54
C MET A 114 -1.25 -3.83 -6.20
N GLU A 115 -2.22 -3.45 -7.05
CA GLU A 115 -2.15 -2.16 -7.73
C GLU A 115 -2.24 -0.99 -6.74
N PRO A 116 -3.21 -0.94 -5.79
CA PRO A 116 -3.20 0.09 -4.76
C PRO A 116 -1.91 0.10 -3.93
N ALA A 117 -1.37 -1.06 -3.55
CA ALA A 117 -0.14 -1.14 -2.77
C ALA A 117 1.04 -0.44 -3.47
N LEU A 118 1.22 -0.69 -4.77
CA LEU A 118 2.27 -0.07 -5.58
C LEU A 118 2.06 1.43 -5.75
N ARG A 119 0.82 1.88 -5.95
CA ARG A 119 0.49 3.31 -6.03
C ARG A 119 0.76 4.04 -4.72
N ILE A 120 0.37 3.44 -3.60
CA ILE A 120 0.59 4.00 -2.26
C ILE A 120 2.09 4.05 -1.99
N ALA A 121 2.83 2.97 -2.26
CA ALA A 121 4.29 2.95 -2.11
C ALA A 121 4.96 4.04 -2.95
N GLN A 122 4.60 4.18 -4.23
CA GLN A 122 5.10 5.23 -5.10
C GLN A 122 4.85 6.63 -4.50
N SER A 123 3.64 6.89 -4.02
CA SER A 123 3.30 8.18 -3.39
C SER A 123 4.12 8.45 -2.12
N LEU A 124 4.31 7.44 -1.28
CA LEU A 124 5.11 7.54 -0.06
C LEU A 124 6.60 7.76 -0.37
N GLN A 125 7.14 7.06 -1.37
CA GLN A 125 8.53 7.21 -1.81
C GLN A 125 8.79 8.64 -2.32
N LEU A 126 7.93 9.17 -3.18
CA LEU A 126 8.05 10.55 -3.67
C LEU A 126 7.93 11.58 -2.53
N SER A 127 6.98 11.36 -1.61
CA SER A 127 6.84 12.23 -0.43
C SER A 127 8.06 12.17 0.49
N LYS A 128 8.72 11.02 0.60
CA LYS A 128 9.83 10.82 1.53
C LYS A 128 11.19 11.23 0.97
N PHE A 129 11.44 10.92 -0.30
CA PHE A 129 12.75 11.08 -0.94
C PHE A 129 12.81 12.31 -1.88
N GLY A 130 11.70 13.02 -2.04
CA GLY A 130 11.61 14.21 -2.87
C GLY A 130 11.31 13.90 -4.34
N TRP A 131 11.13 14.97 -5.11
CA TRP A 131 10.68 14.90 -6.51
C TRP A 131 11.76 14.41 -7.49
N ASP A 132 13.04 14.52 -7.11
CA ASP A 132 14.16 14.02 -7.92
C ASP A 132 14.37 12.51 -7.74
N TYR A 133 13.70 11.89 -6.76
CA TYR A 133 13.76 10.45 -6.55
C TYR A 133 13.13 9.71 -7.73
N ARG A 134 13.88 8.76 -8.28
CA ARG A 134 13.41 7.87 -9.34
C ARG A 134 12.85 6.60 -8.72
N ILE A 135 11.57 6.35 -9.01
CA ILE A 135 10.94 5.07 -8.67
C ILE A 135 11.67 3.96 -9.43
N PRO A 136 11.94 2.80 -8.81
CA PRO A 136 12.57 1.68 -9.50
C PRO A 136 11.76 1.27 -10.74
N ALA A 137 12.44 1.07 -11.87
CA ALA A 137 11.78 0.72 -13.14
C ALA A 137 10.96 -0.58 -13.04
N GLU A 138 11.41 -1.54 -12.23
CA GLU A 138 10.69 -2.78 -11.91
C GLU A 138 9.33 -2.51 -11.24
N GLN A 139 9.28 -1.54 -10.33
CA GLN A 139 8.06 -1.14 -9.64
C GLN A 139 7.09 -0.45 -10.61
N GLU A 140 7.61 0.43 -11.48
CA GLU A 140 6.80 1.11 -12.51
C GLU A 140 6.23 0.12 -13.53
N ALA A 141 7.05 -0.82 -14.01
CA ALA A 141 6.64 -1.85 -14.95
C ALA A 141 5.55 -2.76 -14.36
N LEU A 142 5.71 -3.17 -13.11
CA LEU A 142 4.72 -4.00 -12.41
C LEU A 142 3.39 -3.24 -12.23
N LEU A 143 3.44 -1.98 -11.81
CA LEU A 143 2.24 -1.16 -11.68
C LEU A 143 1.52 -1.01 -13.03
N ALA A 144 2.27 -0.77 -14.11
CA ALA A 144 1.69 -0.68 -15.46
C ALA A 144 1.05 -2.01 -15.91
N ALA A 145 1.65 -3.15 -15.59
CA ALA A 145 1.10 -4.47 -15.90
C ALA A 145 -0.22 -4.73 -15.15
N LEU A 146 -0.27 -4.44 -13.85
CA LEU A 146 -1.46 -4.67 -13.03
C LEU A 146 -2.62 -3.76 -13.44
N LYS A 147 -2.33 -2.50 -13.82
CA LYS A 147 -3.35 -1.60 -14.38
C LYS A 147 -4.03 -2.20 -15.61
N ARG A 148 -3.24 -2.69 -16.59
CA ARG A 148 -3.77 -3.35 -17.80
C ARG A 148 -4.62 -4.56 -17.46
N GLN A 149 -4.19 -5.35 -16.48
CA GLN A 149 -4.95 -6.51 -16.04
C GLN A 149 -6.29 -6.13 -15.39
N ARG A 150 -6.35 -5.00 -14.68
CA ARG A 150 -7.58 -4.51 -14.04
C ARG A 150 -8.57 -3.89 -15.02
N THR A 151 -8.09 -3.12 -16.00
CA THR A 151 -8.96 -2.43 -16.97
C THR A 151 -9.42 -3.34 -18.11
N GLY A 152 -8.87 -4.56 -18.22
CA GLY A 152 -8.77 -5.23 -19.51
C GLY A 152 -7.82 -4.42 -20.43
N ASP A 153 -7.43 -4.95 -21.58
CA ASP A 153 -6.61 -4.20 -22.56
C ASP A 153 -7.29 -2.94 -23.15
N GLU A 154 -8.35 -2.43 -22.53
CA GLU A 154 -8.92 -1.11 -22.78
C GLU A 154 -7.88 -0.03 -22.41
N PRO A 155 -7.49 0.86 -23.35
CA PRO A 155 -6.54 1.93 -23.07
C PRO A 155 -7.10 2.85 -21.98
N GLU A 156 -6.22 3.43 -21.13
CA GLU A 156 -6.65 4.45 -20.16
C GLU A 156 -7.49 5.51 -20.91
N PRO A 157 -8.64 5.96 -20.36
CA PRO A 157 -9.40 7.03 -20.98
C PRO A 157 -8.46 8.23 -21.12
N ARG A 158 -8.22 8.64 -22.36
CA ARG A 158 -7.44 9.82 -22.69
C ARG A 158 -8.18 11.02 -22.10
N PHE A 159 -7.80 11.42 -20.90
CA PHE A 159 -8.28 12.66 -20.31
C PHE A 159 -7.92 13.79 -21.30
N PRO A 160 -8.88 14.64 -21.71
CA PRO A 160 -8.53 15.80 -22.52
C PRO A 160 -7.48 16.62 -21.75
N GLU A 161 -6.44 17.06 -22.44
CA GLU A 161 -5.44 17.96 -21.88
C GLU A 161 -6.18 19.11 -21.18
N ARG A 162 -5.89 19.32 -19.88
CA ARG A 162 -6.46 20.46 -19.17
C ARG A 162 -6.03 21.71 -19.92
N PRO A 163 -6.95 22.58 -20.38
CA PRO A 163 -6.54 23.89 -20.89
C PRO A 163 -5.73 24.60 -19.80
N ALA A 164 -4.68 25.30 -20.21
CA ALA A 164 -3.73 25.98 -19.32
C ALA A 164 -4.47 26.66 -18.16
N ALA A 165 -4.20 26.22 -16.94
CA ALA A 165 -4.83 26.75 -15.75
C ALA A 165 -4.43 28.23 -15.59
N GLU A 166 -5.43 29.12 -15.55
CA GLU A 166 -5.24 30.50 -15.12
C GLU A 166 -4.68 30.53 -13.69
N PRO A 167 -3.78 31.47 -13.36
CA PRO A 167 -3.16 31.53 -12.03
C PRO A 167 -4.21 31.85 -10.96
N PHE A 168 -4.15 31.10 -9.86
CA PHE A 168 -5.01 31.28 -8.68
C PHE A 168 -4.85 32.69 -8.08
N PRO A 169 -5.94 33.41 -7.73
CA PRO A 169 -5.84 34.74 -7.16
C PRO A 169 -5.32 34.68 -5.71
N ALA A 170 -4.15 35.26 -5.47
CA ALA A 170 -3.51 35.34 -4.16
C ALA A 170 -3.92 36.61 -3.40
N LYS A 171 -5.05 36.60 -2.66
CA LYS A 171 -5.32 37.58 -1.57
C LYS A 171 -6.28 37.01 -0.51
N PHE A 172 -5.73 36.37 0.53
CA PHE A 172 -6.33 36.37 1.87
C PHE A 172 -5.20 36.38 2.90
N VAL A 173 -4.61 37.56 3.10
CA VAL A 173 -3.76 37.87 4.27
C VAL A 173 -4.69 38.48 5.32
N GLY A 174 -5.00 37.70 6.35
CA GLY A 174 -5.64 38.22 7.57
C GLY A 174 -4.64 39.07 8.34
N LYS A 175 -5.02 40.30 8.66
CA LYS A 175 -4.24 41.24 9.50
C LYS A 175 -4.22 40.75 10.96
N PRO A 176 -3.14 41.04 11.72
CA PRO A 176 -3.11 40.77 13.16
C PRO A 176 -4.02 41.76 13.91
N VAL A 177 -4.67 41.26 14.96
CA VAL A 177 -5.35 42.07 15.99
C VAL A 177 -4.30 42.54 16.99
N ASP A 178 -4.24 43.87 17.17
CA ASP A 178 -3.46 44.56 18.21
C ASP A 178 -4.43 45.34 19.11
N GLU A 179 -4.02 45.46 20.37
CA GLU A 179 -4.66 45.99 21.57
C GLU A 179 -5.33 47.38 21.45
N ARG A 180 -6.48 47.53 22.13
CA ARG A 180 -6.75 48.58 23.13
C ARG A 180 -8.07 48.37 23.88
#